data_AF-A0A1I1KI14-F1
#
_entry.id   AF-A0A1I1KI14-F1
#
_cell.length_a   1.000
_cell.length_b   1.000
_cell.length_c   1.000
_cell.angle_alpha   90.00
_cell.angle_beta   90.00
_cell.angle_gamma   90.00
#
_symmetry.space_group_name_H-M   'P 1'
#
loop_
_entity.id
_entity.type
_entity.pdbx_description
1 polymer ?
#
loop_
_entity_poly.entity_id
_entity_poly.type
_entity_poly.pdbx_seq_one_letter_code
_entity_poly.pdbx_strand_id
1 'polypeptide(L)' 'MDLILKNVKKKDFPVFQSLAKSLGFEIVEENEKPYNPEFVKEILQGQKDIKEGRGIKMTMEELRDLCK' A
#
# COMPACT_ATOMS: atom_id res chain seq x y z
N MET A 1 -21.58 -13.60 -5.53
CA MET A 1 -21.46 -14.55 -4.41
C MET A 1 -19.98 -14.73 -4.24
N ASP A 2 -19.45 -14.32 -3.10
CA ASP A 2 -18.01 -14.18 -2.93
C ASP A 2 -17.49 -15.38 -2.14
N LEU A 3 -16.48 -16.06 -2.67
CA LEU A 3 -15.91 -17.27 -2.09
C LEU A 3 -14.54 -16.97 -1.48
N ILE A 4 -14.42 -17.10 -0.16
CA ILE A 4 -13.16 -16.87 0.56
C ILE A 4 -12.60 -18.22 1.04
N LEU A 5 -11.41 -18.58 0.57
CA LEU A 5 -10.69 -19.79 0.99
C LEU A 5 -9.68 -19.44 2.09
N LYS A 6 -9.89 -19.96 3.31
CA LYS A 6 -8.95 -19.79 4.44
C LYS A 6 -7.96 -20.98 4.50
N ASN A 7 -6.75 -20.72 5.01
CA ASN A 7 -5.70 -21.73 5.24
C ASN A 7 -5.13 -22.40 3.96
N VAL A 8 -5.11 -21.68 2.84
CA VAL A 8 -4.51 -22.15 1.59
C VAL A 8 -2.99 -21.96 1.63
N LYS A 9 -2.23 -23.00 1.29
CA LYS A 9 -0.78 -22.89 1.15
C LYS A 9 -0.44 -22.29 -0.21
N LYS A 10 0.60 -21.45 -0.28
CA LYS A 10 1.09 -20.88 -1.56
C LYS A 10 1.44 -21.93 -2.62
N LYS A 11 1.79 -23.15 -2.20
CA LYS A 11 2.12 -24.28 -3.11
C LYS A 11 0.92 -24.76 -3.92
N ASP A 12 -0.28 -24.59 -3.39
CA ASP A 12 -1.51 -25.11 -3.99
C ASP A 12 -2.14 -24.08 -4.95
N PHE A 13 -1.60 -22.86 -5.00
CA PHE A 13 -2.07 -21.78 -5.87
C PHE A 13 -2.20 -22.17 -7.37
N PRO A 14 -1.24 -22.89 -7.99
CA PRO A 14 -1.38 -23.30 -9.39
C PRO A 14 -2.58 -24.24 -9.64
N VAL A 15 -2.96 -25.03 -8.63
CA VAL A 15 -4.12 -25.93 -8.69
C VAL A 15 -5.41 -25.13 -8.65
N PHE A 16 -5.49 -24.11 -7.79
CA PHE A 16 -6.65 -23.23 -7.77
C PHE A 16 -6.79 -22.43 -9.07
N GLN A 17 -5.67 -21.99 -9.65
CA GLN A 17 -5.69 -21.29 -10.93
C GLN A 17 -6.22 -22.15 -12.09
N SER A 18 -5.86 -23.44 -12.14
CA SER A 18 -6.38 -24.36 -13.16
C SER A 18 -7.87 -24.70 -12.95
N LEU A 19 -8.30 -24.84 -11.70
CA LEU A 19 -9.72 -25.00 -11.34
C LEU A 19 -10.55 -23.77 -11.74
N ALA A 20 -10.05 -22.58 -11.41
CA ALA A 20 -10.68 -21.31 -11.74
C ALA A 20 -10.91 -21.16 -13.25
N LYS A 21 -9.86 -21.45 -14.04
CA LYS A 21 -9.94 -21.45 -15.52
C LYS A 21 -10.96 -22.47 -16.05
N SER A 22 -11.06 -23.64 -15.43
CA SER A 22 -11.97 -24.70 -15.86
C SER A 22 -13.43 -24.40 -15.50
N LEU A 23 -13.65 -23.69 -14.40
CA LEU A 23 -14.97 -23.33 -13.88
C LEU A 23 -15.44 -21.92 -14.33
N GLY A 24 -14.57 -21.17 -15.02
CA GLY A 24 -14.90 -19.88 -15.61
C GLY A 24 -14.95 -18.71 -14.62
N PHE A 25 -14.21 -18.78 -13.52
CA PHE A 25 -14.07 -17.66 -12.57
C PHE A 25 -12.61 -17.19 -12.47
N GLU A 26 -12.43 -15.96 -12.00
CA GLU A 26 -11.11 -15.35 -11.82
C GLU A 26 -10.74 -15.31 -10.34
N ILE A 27 -9.48 -15.63 -10.03
CA ILE A 27 -8.92 -15.44 -8.69
C ILE A 27 -8.38 -14.02 -8.63
N VAL A 28 -9.09 -13.15 -7.91
CA VAL A 28 -8.64 -11.78 -7.66
C VAL A 28 -7.78 -11.79 -6.41
N GLU A 29 -6.49 -11.53 -6.55
CA GLU A 29 -5.66 -11.13 -5.41
C GLU A 29 -6.01 -9.69 -5.07
N GLU A 30 -6.85 -9.50 -4.06
CA GLU A 30 -6.94 -8.21 -3.38
C GLU A 30 -5.61 -7.95 -2.67
N ASN A 31 -4.65 -7.45 -3.44
CA ASN A 31 -3.52 -6.71 -2.89
C ASN A 31 -4.08 -5.37 -2.42
N GLU A 32 -4.88 -5.39 -1.35
CA GLU A 32 -5.08 -4.23 -0.50
C GLU A 32 -3.69 -3.89 0.04
N LYS A 33 -2.96 -3.05 -0.70
CA LYS A 33 -1.72 -2.49 -0.20
C LYS A 33 -2.10 -1.84 1.13
N PRO A 34 -1.48 -2.24 2.25
CA PRO A 34 -1.89 -1.79 3.58
C PRO A 34 -1.78 -0.28 3.75
N TYR A 35 -1.11 0.39 2.80
CA TYR A 35 -0.92 1.83 2.78
C TYR A 35 -1.39 2.43 1.46
N ASN A 36 -2.03 3.60 1.58
CA ASN A 36 -2.40 4.43 0.44
C ASN A 36 -1.13 4.80 -0.37
N PRO A 37 -1.08 4.53 -1.68
CA PRO A 37 0.09 4.82 -2.51
C PRO A 37 0.49 6.30 -2.54
N GLU A 38 -0.46 7.24 -2.45
CA GLU A 38 -0.15 8.68 -2.39
C GLU A 38 0.59 9.04 -1.10
N PHE A 39 0.19 8.45 0.02
CA PHE A 39 0.86 8.65 1.31
C PHE A 39 2.31 8.13 1.30
N VAL A 40 2.55 6.98 0.68
CA VAL A 40 3.90 6.43 0.51
C VAL A 40 4.76 7.37 -0.34
N LYS A 41 4.18 7.96 -1.39
CA LYS A 41 4.87 8.90 -2.28
C LYS A 41 5.29 10.19 -1.55
N GLU A 42 4.42 10.75 -0.71
CA GLU A 42 4.74 11.92 0.12
C GLU A 42 5.93 11.67 1.06
N ILE A 43 5.94 10.50 1.73
CA ILE A 43 7.06 10.13 2.63
C ILE A 43 8.37 10.02 1.85
N LEU A 44 8.37 9.34 0.71
CA LEU A 44 9.57 9.18 -0.13
C LEU A 44 10.08 10.54 -0.64
N GLN A 45 9.16 11.43 -1.01
CA GLN A 45 9.50 12.78 -1.43
C GLN A 45 10.12 13.58 -0.27
N GLY A 46 9.53 13.52 0.93
CA GLY A 46 10.09 14.16 2.13
C GLY A 46 11.51 13.66 2.47
N GLN A 47 11.76 12.35 2.36
CA GLN A 47 13.11 11.79 2.54
C GLN A 47 14.11 12.36 1.53
N LYS A 48 13.69 12.49 0.27
CA LYS A 48 14.52 13.08 -0.78
C LYS A 48 14.81 14.55 -0.51
N ASP A 49 13.80 15.31 -0.08
CA ASP A 49 13.92 16.73 0.22
C ASP A 49 14.86 17.00 1.41
N ILE A 50 14.83 16.13 2.44
CA ILE A 50 15.79 16.17 3.55
C ILE A 50 17.21 15.93 3.05
N LYS A 51 17.41 14.89 2.21
CA LYS A 51 18.72 14.55 1.66
C LYS A 51 19.29 15.66 0.78
N GLU A 52 18.43 16.37 0.06
CA GLU A 52 18.80 17.50 -0.79
C GLU A 52 18.86 18.84 -0.04
N GLY A 53 18.59 18.84 1.26
CA GLY A 53 18.68 20.04 2.11
C GLY A 53 17.58 21.07 1.84
N ARG A 54 16.42 20.66 1.30
CA ARG A 54 15.28 21.53 0.98
C ARG A 54 14.41 21.88 2.20
N GLY A 55 14.94 21.69 3.42
CA GLY A 55 14.26 22.06 4.66
C GLY A 55 14.40 23.55 4.98
N ILE A 56 13.42 24.10 5.68
CA ILE A 56 13.47 25.45 6.25
C ILE A 56 13.73 25.38 7.75
N LYS A 57 14.50 26.32 8.30
CA LYS A 57 14.58 26.50 9.75
C LYS A 57 13.30 27.19 10.21
N MET A 58 12.69 26.67 11.28
CA MET A 58 11.49 27.23 11.88
C MET A 58 11.61 27.28 13.40
N THR A 59 10.94 28.22 14.00
CA THR A 59 10.82 28.40 15.45
C THR A 59 9.56 27.71 15.98
N MET A 60 9.51 27.49 17.30
CA MET A 60 8.37 26.87 17.97
C MET A 60 7.11 27.75 17.99
N GLU A 61 7.27 29.05 17.76
CA GLU A 61 6.17 30.02 17.66
C GLU A 61 5.54 29.93 16.27
N GLU A 62 6.36 29.97 15.22
CA GLU A 62 5.91 29.77 13.83
C GLU A 62 5.21 28.42 13.63
N LEU A 63 5.74 27.35 14.23
CA LEU A 63 5.09 26.03 14.18
C LEU A 63 3.72 26.04 14.88
N ARG A 64 3.59 26.74 16.02
CA ARG A 64 2.31 26.84 16.74
C ARG A 64 1.28 27.64 15.96
N ASP A 65 1.70 28.66 15.22
CA ASP A 65 0.80 29.45 14.38
C ASP A 65 0.21 28.67 13.20
N LEU A 66 0.90 27.62 12.71
CA LEU A 66 0.42 26.73 11.65
C LEU A 66 -0.62 25.70 12.11
N CYS A 67 -0.68 25.41 13.41
CA CYS A 67 -1.59 24.40 13.98
C CYS A 67 -2.91 24.98 14.53
N LYS A 68 -3.34 26.15 14.05
CA LYS A 68 -4.62 26.80 14.40
C LYS A 68 -5.79 26.18 13.66
#